data_AF-A0A7R7AM44-F1
#
_entry.id   AF-A0A7R7AM44-F1
#
_cell.length_a   1.000
_cell.length_b   1.000
_cell.length_c   1.000
_cell.angle_alpha   90.00
_cell.angle_beta   90.00
_cell.angle_gamma   90.00
#
_symmetry.space_group_name_H-M   'P 1'
#
loop_
_entity.id
_entity.type
_entity.pdbx_description
1 polymer ?
#
loop_
_entity_poly.entity_id
_entity_poly.type
_entity_poly.pdbx_seq_one_letter_code
_entity_poly.pdbx_strand_id
1 'polypeptide(L)'
;MALDERREILRSMIEPGGRIQFSESLPGEAKAIFHLLDKAGLEGMVSKRRDSKYRSGPSTIWLKAKCYTVDEYDLLGVEREAGKPAFALMADRATGRYVGSAFINSRGAIRERETRPAIGIWPR
;
A
#
# COMPACT_ATOMS: atom_id res chain seq x y z
N MET A 1 -25.39 9.68 14.53
CA MET A 1 -25.83 8.70 13.52
C MET A 1 -24.78 7.59 13.42
N ALA A 2 -25.21 6.35 13.61
CA ALA A 2 -24.39 5.14 13.48
C ALA A 2 -23.99 4.91 12.00
N LEU A 3 -23.04 4.01 11.72
CA LEU A 3 -22.64 3.71 10.34
C LEU A 3 -23.76 3.02 9.57
N ASP A 4 -24.47 2.07 10.20
CA ASP A 4 -25.57 1.34 9.56
C ASP A 4 -26.70 2.30 9.12
N GLU A 5 -27.12 3.22 9.99
CA GLU A 5 -28.08 4.28 9.67
C GLU A 5 -27.62 5.15 8.49
N ARG A 6 -26.36 5.57 8.49
CA ARG A 6 -25.80 6.39 7.39
C ARG A 6 -25.79 5.62 6.07
N ARG A 7 -25.50 4.32 6.09
CA ARG A 7 -25.48 3.47 4.88
C ARG A 7 -26.88 3.27 4.31
N GLU A 8 -27.88 3.12 5.17
CA GLU A 8 -29.27 2.99 4.74
C GLU A 8 -29.75 4.26 4.02
N ILE A 9 -29.51 5.42 4.61
CA ILE A 9 -29.81 6.73 4.01
C ILE A 9 -29.06 6.90 2.68
N LEU A 10 -27.78 6.52 2.62
CA LEU A 10 -27.01 6.60 1.37
C LEU A 10 -27.58 5.68 0.29
N ARG A 11 -27.99 4.47 0.66
CA ARG A 11 -28.58 3.51 -0.28
C ARG A 11 -29.88 4.04 -0.87
N SER A 12 -30.73 4.71 -0.07
CA SER A 12 -31.97 5.30 -0.58
C SER A 12 -31.76 6.51 -1.51
N MET A 13 -30.56 7.10 -1.53
CA MET A 13 -30.22 8.23 -2.40
C MET A 13 -29.58 7.82 -3.74
N ILE A 14 -29.17 6.56 -3.90
CA ILE A 14 -28.43 6.09 -5.10
C ILE A 14 -29.36 5.28 -5.98
N GLU A 15 -29.59 5.76 -7.20
CA GLU A 15 -30.33 5.04 -8.22
C GLU A 15 -29.50 3.88 -8.82
N PRO A 16 -30.08 2.67 -8.96
CA PRO A 16 -29.41 1.55 -9.62
C PRO A 16 -29.02 1.86 -11.06
N GLY A 17 -27.85 1.37 -11.50
CA GLY A 17 -27.39 1.53 -12.89
C GLY A 17 -26.86 2.91 -13.27
N GLY A 18 -26.82 3.85 -12.33
CA GLY A 18 -26.25 5.18 -12.54
C GLY A 18 -24.71 5.20 -12.59
N ARG A 19 -24.15 6.40 -12.78
CA ARG A 19 -22.69 6.62 -12.71
C ARG A 19 -22.13 6.46 -11.29
N ILE A 20 -22.98 6.65 -10.28
CA ILE A 20 -22.65 6.48 -8.86
C ILE A 20 -23.12 5.07 -8.46
N GLN A 21 -22.23 4.29 -7.86
CA GLN A 21 -22.51 2.92 -7.44
C GLN A 21 -22.36 2.81 -5.92
N PHE A 22 -23.26 2.05 -5.29
CA PHE A 22 -23.19 1.78 -3.85
C PHE A 22 -22.15 0.68 -3.56
N SER A 23 -21.23 0.95 -2.63
CA SER A 23 -20.27 -0.04 -2.18
C SER A 23 -20.90 -0.99 -1.16
N GLU A 24 -21.20 -2.21 -1.62
CA GLU A 24 -21.78 -3.26 -0.81
C GLU A 24 -20.84 -3.73 0.29
N SER A 25 -21.44 -4.07 1.43
CA SER A 25 -20.72 -4.68 2.55
C SER A 25 -20.68 -6.18 2.35
N LEU A 26 -19.51 -6.78 2.51
CA LEU A 26 -19.35 -8.23 2.48
C LEU A 26 -19.65 -8.79 3.89
N PRO A 27 -20.72 -9.59 4.07
CA PRO A 27 -20.98 -10.25 5.34
C PRO A 27 -20.00 -11.41 5.53
N GLY A 28 -19.61 -11.68 6.77
CA GLY A 28 -18.76 -12.83 7.12
C GLY A 28 -17.55 -12.45 7.96
N GLU A 29 -16.64 -13.40 8.09
CA GLU A 29 -15.41 -13.25 8.87
C GLU A 29 -14.35 -12.50 8.05
N ALA A 30 -13.70 -11.52 8.68
CA ALA A 30 -12.84 -10.57 8.00
C ALA A 30 -11.59 -11.23 7.37
N LYS A 31 -10.96 -12.20 8.02
CA LYS A 31 -9.79 -12.90 7.46
C LYS A 31 -10.16 -13.73 6.24
N ALA A 32 -11.31 -14.41 6.26
CA ALA A 32 -11.81 -15.16 5.11
C ALA A 32 -12.07 -14.23 3.91
N ILE A 33 -12.73 -13.09 4.12
CA ILE A 33 -12.95 -12.09 3.08
C ILE A 33 -11.61 -11.58 2.55
N PHE A 34 -10.68 -11.20 3.44
CA PHE A 34 -9.36 -10.72 3.04
C PHE A 34 -8.61 -11.72 2.14
N HIS A 35 -8.63 -13.01 2.49
CA HIS A 35 -8.01 -14.06 1.69
C HIS A 35 -8.63 -14.21 0.30
N LEU A 36 -9.94 -14.02 0.19
CA LEU A 36 -10.63 -14.03 -1.12
C LEU A 36 -10.27 -12.81 -1.95
N LEU A 37 -10.15 -11.63 -1.34
CA LEU A 37 -9.76 -10.40 -2.03
C LEU A 37 -8.31 -10.48 -2.54
N ASP A 38 -7.41 -11.04 -1.75
CA ASP A 38 -6.02 -11.28 -2.13
C ASP A 38 -5.94 -12.23 -3.34
N LYS A 39 -6.63 -13.37 -3.27
CA LYS A 39 -6.74 -14.32 -4.40
C LYS A 39 -7.37 -13.72 -5.65
N ALA A 40 -8.29 -12.77 -5.49
CA ALA A 40 -8.94 -12.06 -6.60
C ALA A 40 -8.07 -10.93 -7.19
N GLY A 41 -6.88 -10.67 -6.66
CA GLY A 41 -5.99 -9.60 -7.11
C GLY A 41 -6.49 -8.19 -6.78
N LEU A 42 -7.34 -8.06 -5.76
CA LEU A 42 -7.87 -6.76 -5.31
C LEU A 42 -6.92 -6.11 -4.29
N GLU A 43 -6.93 -4.76 -4.20
CA GLU A 43 -6.03 -4.02 -3.29
C GLU A 43 -6.19 -4.43 -1.82
N GLY A 44 -7.39 -4.83 -1.41
CA GLY A 44 -7.72 -5.21 -0.04
C GLY A 44 -9.08 -4.69 0.40
N MET A 45 -9.25 -4.45 1.70
CA MET A 45 -10.53 -4.04 2.29
C MET A 45 -10.39 -2.94 3.36
N VAL A 46 -11.52 -2.31 3.65
CA VAL A 46 -11.68 -1.39 4.78
C VAL A 46 -12.78 -1.92 5.70
N SER A 47 -12.41 -2.32 6.92
CA SER A 47 -13.34 -2.69 7.98
C SER A 47 -13.78 -1.44 8.74
N LYS A 48 -15.09 -1.31 8.99
CA LYS A 48 -15.67 -0.15 9.70
C LYS A 48 -16.61 -0.66 10.80
N ARG A 49 -16.53 -0.09 12.01
CA ARG A 49 -17.47 -0.45 13.10
C ARG A 49 -18.89 0.03 12.79
N ARG A 50 -19.87 -0.87 12.89
CA ARG A 50 -21.28 -0.66 12.50
C ARG A 50 -22.01 0.40 13.33
N ASP A 51 -21.72 0.45 14.63
CA ASP A 51 -22.30 1.36 15.61
C ASP A 51 -21.60 2.73 15.69
N SER A 52 -20.61 2.97 14.82
CA SER A 52 -19.73 4.13 14.97
C SER A 52 -20.27 5.44 14.40
N LYS A 53 -20.07 6.51 15.18
CA LYS A 53 -20.21 7.88 14.70
C LYS A 53 -19.01 8.26 13.83
N TYR A 54 -19.26 9.04 12.78
CA TYR A 54 -18.19 9.59 11.95
C TYR A 54 -17.39 10.62 12.76
N ARG A 55 -16.06 10.58 12.61
CA ARG A 55 -15.13 11.55 13.20
C ARG A 55 -14.06 11.86 12.18
N SER A 56 -13.76 13.14 11.97
CA SER A 56 -12.61 13.55 11.18
C SER A 56 -11.29 13.31 11.93
N GLY A 57 -10.22 13.05 11.18
CA GLY A 57 -8.88 12.77 11.73
C GLY A 57 -8.60 11.30 12.02
N PRO A 58 -7.47 10.99 12.69
CA PRO A 58 -7.06 9.62 12.98
C PRO A 58 -8.11 8.88 13.82
N SER A 59 -8.47 7.67 13.39
CA SER A 59 -9.51 6.88 14.03
C SER A 59 -9.22 5.39 13.89
N THR A 60 -9.45 4.63 14.95
CA THR A 60 -9.35 3.16 14.97
C THR A 60 -10.65 2.48 14.53
N ILE A 61 -11.67 3.27 14.22
CA ILE A 61 -13.00 2.80 13.81
C ILE A 61 -12.95 2.24 12.38
N TRP A 62 -12.00 2.72 11.57
CA TRP A 62 -11.79 2.32 10.17
C TRP A 62 -10.41 1.68 10.07
N LEU A 63 -10.37 0.39 9.74
CA LEU A 63 -9.13 -0.36 9.59
C LEU A 63 -8.97 -0.76 8.14
N LYS A 64 -7.89 -0.29 7.51
CA LYS A 64 -7.48 -0.68 6.16
C LYS A 64 -6.54 -1.88 6.23
N ALA A 65 -6.88 -2.93 5.51
CA ALA A 65 -6.00 -4.07 5.26
C ALA A 65 -5.71 -4.12 3.76
N LYS A 66 -4.43 -4.09 3.38
CA LYS A 66 -4.00 -4.21 1.98
C LYS A 66 -3.44 -5.58 1.71
N CYS A 67 -3.80 -6.14 0.56
CA CYS A 67 -3.09 -7.24 -0.07
C CYS A 67 -1.76 -6.70 -0.59
N TYR A 68 -0.68 -7.47 -0.45
CA TYR A 68 0.62 -7.12 -0.98
C TYR A 68 1.33 -8.37 -1.46
N THR A 69 2.09 -8.22 -2.53
CA THR A 69 3.03 -9.24 -3.00
C THR A 69 4.44 -8.81 -2.61
N VAL A 70 5.28 -9.81 -2.39
CA VAL A 70 6.71 -9.61 -2.15
C VAL A 70 7.43 -10.33 -3.27
N ASP A 71 8.40 -9.64 -3.88
CA ASP A 71 9.18 -10.18 -4.97
C ASP A 71 10.63 -9.66 -4.87
N GLU A 72 11.55 -10.35 -5.54
CA GLU A 72 12.97 -10.05 -5.52
C GLU A 72 13.42 -9.40 -6.84
N TYR A 73 14.17 -8.30 -6.73
CA TYR A 73 14.66 -7.55 -7.87
C TYR A 73 16.16 -7.29 -7.73
N ASP A 74 16.85 -7.15 -8.87
CA ASP A 74 18.25 -6.76 -8.89
C ASP A 74 18.38 -5.24 -8.75
N LEU A 75 19.29 -4.78 -7.88
CA LEU A 75 19.55 -3.36 -7.66
C LEU A 75 20.50 -2.83 -8.76
N LEU A 76 19.99 -1.97 -9.63
CA LEU A 76 20.79 -1.32 -10.67
C LEU A 76 21.57 -0.12 -10.15
N GLY A 77 21.02 0.57 -9.15
CA GLY A 77 21.61 1.77 -8.57
C GLY A 77 20.69 2.44 -7.56
N VAL A 78 21.22 3.46 -6.88
CA VAL A 78 20.47 4.23 -5.89
C VAL A 78 20.53 5.71 -6.26
N GLU A 79 19.37 6.32 -6.44
CA GLU A 79 19.22 7.75 -6.64
C GLU A 79 19.07 8.45 -5.28
N ARG A 80 19.85 9.50 -5.08
CA ARG A 80 19.86 10.28 -3.83
C ARG A 80 19.94 11.76 -4.15
N GLU A 81 19.03 12.53 -3.58
CA GLU A 81 19.07 13.99 -3.56
C GLU A 81 19.08 14.49 -2.12
N ALA A 82 19.83 15.56 -1.85
CA ALA A 82 19.90 16.15 -0.52
C ALA A 82 18.50 16.60 -0.06
N GLY A 83 18.09 16.15 1.12
CA GLY A 83 16.77 16.45 1.69
C GLY A 83 15.61 15.59 1.15
N LYS A 84 15.86 14.70 0.18
CA LYS A 84 14.87 13.73 -0.32
C LYS A 84 15.21 12.30 0.09
N PRO A 85 14.23 11.41 0.10
CA PRO A 85 14.46 9.98 0.32
C PRO A 85 15.27 9.34 -0.79
N ALA A 86 16.00 8.27 -0.46
CA ALA A 86 16.72 7.46 -1.45
C ALA A 86 15.77 6.53 -2.19
N PHE A 87 15.98 6.38 -3.50
CA PHE A 87 15.23 5.47 -4.36
C PHE A 87 16.15 4.42 -4.97
N ALA A 88 15.79 3.16 -4.84
CA ALA A 88 16.45 2.04 -5.52
C ALA A 88 15.89 1.93 -6.95
N LEU A 89 16.76 1.92 -7.95
CA LEU A 89 16.43 1.57 -9.33
C LEU A 89 16.54 0.05 -9.48
N MET A 90 15.48 -0.60 -9.93
CA MET A 90 15.36 -2.06 -9.90
C MET A 90 15.24 -2.67 -11.29
N ALA A 91 15.80 -3.86 -11.47
CA ALA A 91 15.59 -4.71 -12.63
C ALA A 91 14.95 -6.03 -12.26
N ASP A 92 14.14 -6.55 -13.17
CA ASP A 92 13.66 -7.93 -13.16
C ASP A 92 14.85 -8.90 -13.27
N ARG A 93 14.95 -9.87 -12.36
CA ARG A 93 16.11 -10.78 -12.28
C ARG A 93 16.23 -11.72 -13.47
N ALA A 94 15.11 -12.06 -14.12
CA ALA A 94 15.11 -13.00 -15.24
C ALA A 94 15.49 -12.33 -16.56
N THR A 95 15.03 -11.10 -16.77
CA THR A 95 15.16 -10.38 -18.04
C THR A 95 16.21 -9.27 -18.01
N GLY A 96 16.64 -8.85 -16.82
CA GLY A 96 17.52 -7.69 -16.61
C GLY A 96 16.87 -6.35 -16.97
N ARG A 97 15.55 -6.33 -17.25
CA ARG A 97 14.84 -5.11 -17.66
C ARG A 97 14.51 -4.26 -16.45
N TYR A 98 14.63 -2.94 -16.61
CA TYR A 98 14.20 -1.98 -15.61
C TYR A 98 12.69 -2.11 -15.31
N VAL A 99 12.34 -2.19 -14.03
CA VAL A 99 10.95 -2.36 -13.56
C VAL A 99 10.40 -1.17 -12.77
N GLY A 100 11.24 -0.17 -12.50
CA GLY A 100 10.85 1.03 -11.75
C GLY A 100 11.76 1.31 -10.57
N SER A 101 11.33 2.27 -9.75
CA SER A 101 12.04 2.69 -8.55
C SER A 101 11.23 2.43 -7.28
N ALA A 102 11.92 2.07 -6.20
CA ALA A 102 11.32 1.86 -4.89
C ALA A 102 11.97 2.76 -3.84
N PHE A 103 11.15 3.33 -2.97
CA PHE A 103 11.62 4.08 -1.82
C PHE A 103 12.36 3.15 -0.85
N ILE A 104 13.58 3.50 -0.46
CA ILE A 104 14.35 2.74 0.52
C ILE A 104 14.03 3.25 1.93
N ASN A 105 13.25 2.49 2.69
CA ASN A 105 13.02 2.76 4.10
C ASN A 105 14.13 2.12 4.95
N SER A 106 15.31 2.73 4.97
CA SER A 106 16.43 2.25 5.81
C SER A 106 16.37 2.86 7.21
N ARG A 107 16.02 2.07 8.23
CA ARG A 107 16.40 2.39 9.62
C ARG A 107 17.89 2.05 9.81
N GLY A 108 18.75 3.07 9.82
CA GLY A 108 20.09 3.05 10.40
C GLY A 108 21.19 2.25 9.67
N ALA A 109 21.00 0.96 9.40
CA ALA A 109 22.12 0.04 9.12
C ALA A 109 22.63 0.02 7.67
N ILE A 110 21.78 0.31 6.67
CA ILE A 110 22.19 0.34 5.25
C ILE A 110 22.78 1.70 4.87
N ARG A 111 22.49 2.74 5.66
CA ARG A 111 22.96 4.11 5.38
C ARG A 111 24.48 4.21 5.44
N GLU A 112 25.14 3.42 6.29
CA GLU A 112 26.59 3.48 6.54
C GLU A 112 27.42 2.63 5.56
N ARG A 113 26.83 1.57 4.98
CA ARG A 113 27.51 0.69 4.01
C ARG A 113 27.50 1.26 2.58
N GLU A 114 26.51 2.10 2.27
CA GLU A 114 26.38 2.79 0.98
C GLU A 114 27.02 4.19 0.95
N THR A 115 27.57 4.69 2.06
CA THR A 115 28.19 6.03 2.16
C THR A 115 29.67 6.09 1.83
N ARG A 116 30.32 5.01 1.36
CA ARG A 116 31.67 5.14 0.80
C ARG A 116 31.57 5.54 -0.67
N PRO A 117 32.04 6.75 -1.06
CA PRO A 117 32.20 7.04 -2.47
C PRO A 117 33.22 6.05 -3.04
N ALA A 118 32.88 5.40 -4.15
CA ALA A 118 33.82 4.64 -4.95
C ALA A 118 34.78 5.63 -5.66
N ILE A 119 35.64 6.29 -4.89
CA ILE A 119 36.78 7.06 -5.38
C ILE A 119 37.93 6.71 -4.45
N GLY A 120 38.77 5.76 -4.88
CA GLY A 120 39.90 5.26 -4.10
C GLY A 120 40.76 4.36 -4.97
N ILE A 121 41.79 4.96 -5.53
CA ILE A 121 42.89 4.37 -6.28
C ILE A 121 43.43 3.14 -5.54
N TRP A 122 43.58 2.00 -6.24
CA TRP A 122 44.29 0.83 -5.72
C TRP A 122 45.79 0.98 -5.97
N PRO A 123 46.67 1.07 -4.95
CA PRO A 123 48.07 0.76 -5.14
C PRO A 123 48.26 -0.77 -5.10
N ARG A 124 49.27 -1.24 -5.84
CA ARG A 124 49.65 -2.63 -6.05
C ARG A 124 49.82 -3.44 -4.77
#